data_AF-A0A2E6LE78-F1
#
_entry.id   AF-A0A2E6LE78-F1
#
_cell.length_a   1.000
_cell.length_b   1.000
_cell.length_c   1.000
_cell.angle_alpha   90.00
_cell.angle_beta   90.00
_cell.angle_gamma   90.00
#
_symmetry.space_group_name_H-M   'P 1'
#
loop_
_entity.id
_entity.type
_entity.pdbx_description
1 polymer ?
#
loop_
_entity_poly.entity_id
_entity_poly.type
_entity_poly.pdbx_seq_one_letter_code
_entity_poly.pdbx_strand_id
1 'polypeptide(L)' 'MIKFENVSVTYPGGVEALKDLNLEIKDGDFIIIVGLSGAGKSTLLRTVNNLVKPST' A
#
# COMPACT_ATOMS: atom_id res chain seq x y z
N MET A 1 -8.07 9.08 -9.66
CA MET A 1 -8.53 7.92 -8.89
C MET A 1 -7.35 6.99 -8.63
N ILE A 2 -7.22 6.44 -7.43
CA ILE A 2 -6.24 5.39 -7.09
C ILE A 2 -7.01 4.13 -6.71
N LYS A 3 -6.64 2.98 -7.28
CA LYS A 3 -7.26 1.69 -6.98
C LYS A 3 -6.20 0.61 -6.78
N PHE A 4 -6.33 -0.13 -5.69
CA PHE A 4 -5.60 -1.36 -5.39
C PHE A 4 -6.60 -2.51 -5.34
N GLU A 5 -6.32 -3.57 -6.10
CA GLU A 5 -7.11 -4.80 -6.11
C GLU A 5 -6.17 -5.96 -5.81
N ASN A 6 -6.38 -6.62 -4.68
CA ASN A 6 -5.60 -7.77 -4.20
C ASN A 6 -4.08 -7.55 -4.18
N VAL A 7 -3.64 -6.34 -3.87
CA VAL A 7 -2.22 -5.98 -3.95
C VAL A 7 -1.45 -6.44 -2.72
N SER A 8 -0.36 -7.15 -2.94
CA SER A 8 0.59 -7.50 -1.88
C SER A 8 1.97 -6.92 -2.17
N VAL A 9 2.73 -6.63 -1.12
CA VAL A 9 4.12 -6.17 -1.24
C VAL A 9 4.97 -6.94 -0.25
N THR A 10 5.93 -7.69 -0.77
CA THR A 10 6.90 -8.45 0.00
C THR A 10 8.30 -7.93 -0.31
N TYR A 11 9.01 -7.47 0.72
CA TYR A 11 10.40 -7.04 0.59
C TYR A 11 11.36 -8.23 0.57
N PRO A 12 12.60 -8.05 0.08
CA PRO A 12 13.66 -9.05 0.26
C PRO A 12 13.76 -9.49 1.73
N GLY A 13 13.86 -10.79 1.95
CA GLY A 13 13.80 -11.39 3.30
C GLY A 13 12.40 -11.87 3.72
N GLY A 14 11.39 -11.74 2.85
CA GLY A 14 10.07 -12.36 3.06
C GLY A 14 9.12 -11.55 3.94
N VAL A 15 9.45 -10.29 4.25
CA VAL A 15 8.57 -9.42 5.03
C VAL A 15 7.42 -8.93 4.13
N GLU A 16 6.24 -9.49 4.36
CA GLU A 16 4.98 -9.08 3.73
C GLU A 16 4.49 -7.77 4.38
N ALA A 17 4.79 -6.65 3.72
CA ALA A 17 4.50 -5.31 4.22
C ALA A 17 3.11 -4.80 3.84
N LEU A 18 2.52 -5.31 2.75
CA LEU A 18 1.11 -5.20 2.41
C LEU A 18 0.61 -6.60 2.05
N LYS A 19 -0.56 -6.97 2.56
CA LYS A 19 -1.15 -8.29 2.39
C LYS A 19 -2.57 -8.12 1.83
N ASP A 20 -2.79 -8.56 0.60
CA ASP A 20 -4.12 -8.56 -0.05
C ASP A 20 -4.88 -7.23 0.11
N LEU A 21 -4.20 -6.12 -0.16
CA LEU A 21 -4.74 -4.79 0.01
C LEU A 21 -5.77 -4.49 -1.09
N ASN A 22 -6.98 -4.19 -0.66
CA ASN A 22 -8.06 -3.66 -1.49
C ASN A 22 -8.39 -2.25 -1.01
N LEU A 23 -8.16 -1.25 -1.86
CA LEU A 23 -8.32 0.17 -1.52
C LEU A 23 -8.76 0.96 -2.75
N GLU A 24 -9.78 1.78 -2.60
CA GLU A 24 -10.23 2.73 -3.62
C GLU A 24 -10.19 4.13 -3.01
N ILE A 25 -9.53 5.06 -3.71
CA ILE A 25 -9.47 6.48 -3.39
C ILE A 25 -10.00 7.24 -4.60
N LYS A 26 -11.07 8.01 -4.39
CA LYS A 26 -11.74 8.78 -5.43
C LYS A 26 -11.06 10.13 -5.62
N ASP A 27 -11.33 10.75 -6.76
CA ASP A 27 -10.81 12.09 -7.03
C ASP A 27 -11.40 13.11 -6.06
N GLY A 28 -10.53 13.93 -5.46
CA GLY A 28 -10.92 14.91 -4.45
C GLY A 28 -10.92 14.40 -3.01
N ASP A 29 -10.70 13.10 -2.77
CA ASP A 29 -10.62 12.56 -1.41
C ASP A 29 -9.39 13.10 -0.66
N PHE A 30 -9.59 13.46 0.62
CA PHE A 30 -8.53 13.75 1.57
C PHE A 30 -8.47 12.65 2.64
N ILE A 31 -7.42 11.84 2.61
CA ILE A 31 -7.31 10.62 3.43
C ILE A 31 -6.11 10.71 4.36
N ILE A 32 -6.28 10.23 5.59
CA ILE A 32 -5.22 10.06 6.58
C ILE A 32 -4.98 8.57 6.81
N ILE A 33 -3.74 8.11 6.68
CA ILE A 33 -3.35 6.73 6.95
C ILE A 33 -2.78 6.64 8.36
N VAL A 34 -3.43 5.87 9.23
CA VAL A 34 -3.04 5.66 10.64
C VAL A 34 -2.70 4.20 10.91
N GLY A 35 -1.89 3.95 11.95
CA GLY A 35 -1.50 2.61 12.36
C GLY A 35 -0.14 2.59 13.06
N LEU A 36 0.15 1.51 13.79
CA LEU A 36 1.41 1.31 14.51
C LEU A 36 2.63 1.33 13.60
N SER A 37 3.82 1.56 14.16
CA SER A 37 5.07 1.40 13.42
C SER A 37 5.16 -0.03 12.84
N GLY A 38 5.61 -0.15 11.59
CA GLY A 38 5.67 -1.44 10.87
C GLY A 38 4.38 -1.87 10.17
N ALA A 39 3.24 -1.21 10.39
CA ALA A 39 1.95 -1.59 9.78
C ALA A 39 1.82 -1.36 8.25
N GLY A 40 2.91 -1.13 7.52
CA GLY A 40 2.87 -0.99 6.05
C GLY A 40 2.53 0.40 5.49
N LYS A 41 2.28 1.42 6.34
CA LYS A 41 1.90 2.78 5.90
C LYS A 41 2.84 3.41 4.86
N SER A 42 4.14 3.42 5.14
CA SER A 42 5.14 3.96 4.20
C SER A 42 5.24 3.12 2.93
N THR A 43 5.03 1.81 3.03
CA THR A 43 4.97 0.92 1.87
C THR A 43 3.77 1.25 0.99
N LEU A 44 2.59 1.45 1.55
CA LEU A 44 1.40 1.90 0.82
C LEU A 44 1.66 3.21 0.08
N LEU A 45 2.14 4.25 0.78
CA LEU A 45 2.44 5.55 0.15
C LEU A 45 3.50 5.46 -0.96
N ARG A 46 4.52 4.60 -0.79
CA ARG A 46 5.52 4.35 -1.84
C ARG A 46 4.94 3.58 -3.02
N THR A 47 4.01 2.66 -2.78
CA THR A 47 3.34 1.90 -3.83
C THR A 47 2.40 2.78 -4.64
N VAL A 48 1.65 3.68 -3.98
CA VAL A 48 0.83 4.73 -4.63
C VAL A 48 1.67 5.58 -5.59
N ASN A 49 2.87 5.98 -5.16
CA ASN A 49 3.79 6.77 -5.98
C ASN A 49 4.65 5.93 -6.93
N ASN A 50 4.37 4.63 -7.07
CA ASN A 50 5.11 3.69 -7.92
C ASN A 50 6.63 3.59 -7.62
N LEU A 51 7.05 3.95 -6.40
CA LEU A 51 8.42 3.82 -5.92
C LEU A 51 8.73 2.39 -5.42
N VAL A 52 7.68 1.66 -5.06
CA VAL A 52 7.72 0.24 -4.69
C VAL A 52 6.68 -0.47 -5.55
N LYS A 53 7.06 -1.58 -6.17
CA LYS A 53 6.15 -2.37 -7.00
C LYS A 53 5.43 -3.43 -6.16
N PRO A 54 4.13 -3.69 -6.44
CA PRO A 54 3.45 -4.89 -5.97
C PRO A 54 4.24 -6.16 -6.27
N SER A 55 4.22 -7.09 -5.33
CA SER A 55 4.68 -8.47 -5.53
C SER A 55 3.62 -9.33 -6.22
N THR A 56 2.34 -9.00 -5.98
CA THR A 56 1.17 -9.54 -6.68
C THR A 56 0.16 -8.42 -6.87
#